data_AF-A0A5B7WVI3-F1
#
_entry.id   AF-A0A5B7WVI3-F1
#
_cell.length_a   1.000
_cell.length_b   1.000
_cell.length_c   1.000
_cell.angle_alpha   90.00
_cell.angle_beta   90.00
_cell.angle_gamma   90.00
#
_symmetry.space_group_name_H-M   'P 1'
#
loop_
_entity.id
_entity.type
_entity.pdbx_description
1 polymer ?
#
loop_
_entity_poly.entity_id
_entity_poly.type
_entity_poly.pdbx_seq_one_letter_code
_entity_poly.pdbx_strand_id
1 'polypeptide(L)'
;MSEQIPATAGTGNAAYKVLSVRTSEGTRAQLEVLAQLNERSVTEETRIALEYWVEKSKSDPEVLKRAEQVRAEIERDAETKRNAINAVLGSKPTRTAKQASPRDA
;
A
#
# COMPACT_ATOMS: atom_id res chain seq x y z
N MET A 1 -19.42 37.05 2.55
CA MET A 1 -18.45 36.63 3.57
C MET A 1 -17.98 35.24 3.16
N SER A 2 -16.71 35.09 2.84
CA SER A 2 -16.13 33.81 2.42
C SER A 2 -15.91 32.96 3.66
N GLU A 3 -16.65 31.86 3.79
CA GLU A 3 -16.39 30.87 4.84
C GLU A 3 -15.14 30.07 4.46
N GLN A 4 -14.07 30.34 5.19
CA GLN A 4 -12.83 29.60 5.10
C GLN A 4 -12.95 28.38 6.01
N ILE A 5 -13.24 27.21 5.42
CA ILE A 5 -13.20 25.94 6.13
C ILE A 5 -11.73 25.67 6.50
N PRO A 6 -11.37 25.55 7.79
CA PRO A 6 -10.00 25.26 8.16
C PRO A 6 -9.65 23.83 7.73
N ALA A 7 -8.66 23.73 6.83
CA ALA A 7 -8.02 22.47 6.49
C ALA A 7 -7.49 21.83 7.78
N THR A 8 -8.05 20.69 8.16
CA THR A 8 -7.61 19.95 9.34
C THR A 8 -6.25 19.34 9.05
N ALA A 9 -5.20 20.06 9.45
CA ALA A 9 -3.83 19.58 9.47
C ALA A 9 -3.73 18.36 10.40
N GLY A 10 -3.11 17.29 9.89
CA GLY A 10 -2.99 16.03 10.59
C GLY A 10 -1.95 16.01 11.71
N THR A 11 -2.03 14.91 12.47
CA THR A 11 -1.08 14.34 13.45
C THR A 11 -1.40 14.65 14.92
N GLY A 12 -1.93 13.66 15.66
CA GLY A 12 -2.13 13.80 17.11
C GLY A 12 -2.95 12.74 17.86
N ASN A 13 -2.90 11.48 17.43
CA ASN A 13 -3.15 10.24 18.20
C ASN A 13 -2.96 9.11 17.19
N ALA A 14 -2.48 7.93 17.58
CA ALA A 14 -2.54 6.77 16.68
C ALA A 14 -4.03 6.50 16.39
N ALA A 15 -4.53 7.09 15.31
CA ALA A 15 -5.95 7.10 15.01
C ALA A 15 -6.28 5.71 14.47
N TYR A 16 -6.58 4.79 15.38
CA TYR A 16 -7.12 3.48 15.03
C TYR A 16 -8.29 3.70 14.07
N LYS A 17 -8.18 3.14 12.87
CA LYS A 17 -9.23 3.19 11.87
C LYS A 17 -10.15 2.01 12.12
N VAL A 18 -11.45 2.30 12.27
CA VAL A 18 -12.47 1.26 12.42
C VAL A 18 -12.56 0.47 11.12
N LEU A 19 -12.53 -0.85 11.23
CA LEU A 19 -12.70 -1.79 10.12
C LEU A 19 -13.89 -2.70 10.41
N SER A 20 -14.87 -2.69 9.51
CA SER A 20 -15.96 -3.67 9.54
C SER A 20 -15.53 -4.93 8.79
N VAL A 21 -15.46 -6.07 9.49
CA VAL A 21 -15.06 -7.36 8.91
C VAL A 21 -16.26 -8.30 8.88
N ARG A 22 -16.55 -8.88 7.71
CA ARG A 22 -17.55 -9.96 7.59
C ARG A 22 -16.85 -11.29 7.83
N THR A 23 -17.39 -12.09 8.74
CA THR A 23 -16.88 -13.43 9.07
C THR A 23 -18.00 -14.46 9.01
N SER A 24 -17.64 -15.74 8.92
CA SER A 24 -18.59 -16.83 9.09
C SER A 24 -18.97 -16.96 10.57
N GLU A 25 -20.12 -17.58 10.84
CA GLU A 25 -20.57 -17.88 12.20
C GLU A 25 -19.53 -18.73 12.96
N GLY A 26 -18.95 -19.74 12.31
CA GLY A 26 -17.92 -20.59 12.90
C GLY A 26 -16.67 -19.81 13.31
N THR A 27 -16.15 -18.93 12.45
CA THR A 27 -15.00 -18.08 12.80
C THR A 27 -15.34 -17.11 13.92
N ARG A 28 -16.57 -16.56 13.92
CA ARG A 28 -17.02 -15.65 14.99
C ARG A 28 -17.05 -16.36 16.34
N ALA A 29 -17.58 -17.58 16.40
CA ALA A 29 -17.63 -18.39 17.62
C ALA A 29 -16.23 -18.77 18.13
N GLN A 30 -15.31 -19.14 17.22
CA GLN A 30 -13.92 -19.41 17.59
C GLN A 30 -13.24 -18.20 18.23
N LEU A 31 -13.47 -17.00 17.69
CA LEU A 31 -12.93 -15.76 18.27
C LEU A 31 -13.53 -15.44 19.65
N GLU A 32 -14.79 -15.79 19.93
CA GLU A 32 -15.39 -15.63 21.27
C GLU A 32 -14.74 -16.54 22.30
N VAL A 33 -14.52 -17.81 21.93
CA VAL A 33 -13.83 -18.77 22.79
C VAL A 33 -12.41 -18.30 23.07
N LEU A 34 -11.67 -17.85 22.05
CA LEU A 34 -10.31 -17.32 22.24
C LEU A 34 -10.30 -16.07 23.12
N ALA A 35 -11.25 -15.16 22.92
CA ALA A 35 -11.40 -13.96 23.73
C ALA A 35 -11.63 -14.31 25.20
N GLN A 36 -12.50 -15.29 25.47
CA GLN A 36 -12.76 -15.78 26.83
C GLN A 36 -11.51 -16.42 27.45
N LEU A 37 -10.83 -17.31 26.73
CA LEU A 37 -9.64 -18.02 27.23
C LEU A 37 -8.47 -17.08 27.54
N ASN A 38 -8.35 -15.98 26.80
CA ASN A 38 -7.25 -15.03 26.94
C ASN A 38 -7.62 -13.80 27.79
N GLU A 39 -8.83 -13.75 28.35
CA GLU A 39 -9.34 -12.59 29.10
C GLU A 39 -9.30 -11.28 28.29
N ARG A 40 -9.64 -11.38 26.99
CA ARG A 40 -9.64 -10.25 26.04
C ARG A 40 -11.01 -10.05 25.42
N SER A 41 -11.18 -8.94 24.70
CA SER A 41 -12.35 -8.72 23.87
C SER A 41 -12.19 -9.41 22.51
N VAL A 42 -13.31 -9.77 21.89
CA VAL A 42 -13.34 -10.26 20.50
C VAL A 42 -12.66 -9.27 19.55
N THR A 43 -12.85 -7.96 19.78
CA THR A 43 -12.23 -6.90 18.98
C THR A 43 -10.71 -6.98 19.05
N GLU A 44 -10.15 -7.18 20.25
CA GLU A 44 -8.71 -7.33 20.42
C GLU A 44 -8.17 -8.61 19.77
N GLU A 45 -8.86 -9.74 19.91
CA GLU A 45 -8.47 -10.98 19.23
C GLU A 45 -8.51 -10.82 17.71
N THR A 46 -9.52 -10.11 17.19
CA THR A 46 -9.62 -9.82 15.76
C THR A 46 -8.46 -8.97 15.29
N ARG A 47 -8.07 -7.95 16.06
CA ARG A 47 -6.90 -7.10 15.77
C ARG A 47 -5.63 -7.93 15.73
N ILE A 48 -5.39 -8.77 16.74
CA ILE A 48 -4.19 -9.61 16.83
C ILE A 48 -4.14 -10.62 15.68
N ALA A 49 -5.26 -11.25 15.34
CA ALA A 49 -5.32 -12.18 14.21
C ALA A 49 -4.94 -11.50 12.88
N LEU A 50 -5.39 -10.26 12.66
CA LEU A 50 -5.03 -9.48 11.48
C LEU A 50 -3.55 -9.08 11.47
N GLU A 51 -3.02 -8.61 12.60
CA GLU A 51 -1.59 -8.26 12.74
C GLU A 51 -0.69 -9.47 12.49
N TYR A 52 -1.05 -10.62 13.07
CA TYR A 52 -0.35 -11.88 12.85
C TYR A 52 -0.40 -12.31 11.39
N TRP A 53 -1.55 -12.19 10.72
CA TRP A 53 -1.67 -12.51 9.31
C TRP A 53 -0.79 -11.63 8.44
N VAL A 54 -0.74 -10.32 8.71
CA VAL A 54 0.14 -9.39 8.00
C VAL A 54 1.60 -9.78 8.19
N GLU A 55 2.02 -10.07 9.41
CA GLU A 55 3.40 -10.45 9.69
C GLU A 55 3.78 -11.76 9.01
N LYS A 56 2.91 -12.77 9.10
CA LYS A 56 3.07 -14.04 8.40
C LYS A 56 3.21 -13.84 6.88
N SER A 57 2.37 -12.99 6.29
CA SER A 57 2.34 -12.71 4.86
C SER A 57 3.64 -12.08 4.34
N LYS A 58 4.36 -11.30 5.16
CA LYS A 58 5.65 -10.71 4.77
C LYS A 58 6.73 -11.77 4.52
N SER A 59 6.61 -12.93 5.14
CA SER A 59 7.55 -14.04 4.99
C SER A 59 7.14 -15.05 3.91
N ASP A 60 5.97 -14.90 3.29
CA ASP A 60 5.47 -15.81 2.27
C ASP A 60 6.17 -15.54 0.92
N PRO A 61 6.91 -16.52 0.34
CA PRO A 61 7.62 -16.35 -0.92
C PRO A 61 6.71 -15.94 -2.10
N GLU A 62 5.47 -16.42 -2.13
CA GLU A 62 4.52 -16.09 -3.20
C GLU A 62 4.01 -14.66 -3.04
N VAL A 63 3.85 -14.18 -1.80
CA VAL A 63 3.52 -12.77 -1.54
C VAL A 63 4.68 -11.87 -1.93
N LEU A 64 5.93 -12.24 -1.58
CA LEU A 64 7.12 -11.48 -1.94
C LEU A 64 7.29 -11.37 -3.46
N LYS A 65 7.12 -12.47 -4.19
CA LYS A 65 7.17 -12.47 -5.65
C LYS A 65 6.13 -11.53 -6.28
N ARG A 66 4.89 -11.56 -5.79
CA ARG A 66 3.84 -10.62 -6.24
C ARG A 66 4.16 -9.18 -5.86
N ALA A 67 4.72 -8.95 -4.67
CA ALA A 67 5.13 -7.62 -4.23
C ALA A 67 6.23 -7.02 -5.13
N GLU A 68 7.19 -7.81 -5.59
CA GLU A 68 8.21 -7.38 -6.55
C GLU A 68 7.62 -7.00 -7.91
N GLN A 69 6.64 -7.77 -8.39
CA GLN A 69 5.92 -7.45 -9.63
C GLN A 69 5.17 -6.12 -9.51
N VAL A 70 4.40 -5.93 -8.43
CA VAL A 70 3.69 -4.67 -8.15
C VAL A 70 4.68 -3.50 -8.05
N ARG A 71 5.84 -3.70 -7.41
CA ARG A 71 6.89 -2.67 -7.35
C ARG A 71 7.40 -2.27 -8.73
N ALA A 72 7.65 -3.24 -9.60
CA ALA A 72 8.12 -2.98 -10.96
C ALA A 72 7.08 -2.23 -11.82
N GLU A 73 5.79 -2.58 -11.65
CA GLU A 73 4.68 -1.88 -12.31
C GLU A 73 4.56 -0.43 -11.86
N ILE A 74 4.63 -0.17 -10.54
CA ILE A 74 4.61 1.19 -9.98
C ILE A 74 5.75 2.03 -10.55
N GLU A 75 6.98 1.49 -10.61
CA GLU A 75 8.12 2.24 -11.12
C GLU A 75 7.96 2.57 -12.62
N ARG A 76 7.48 1.61 -13.42
CA ARG A 76 7.20 1.84 -14.84
C ARG A 76 6.15 2.95 -15.05
N ASP A 77 5.09 2.91 -14.26
CA ASP A 77 4.02 3.91 -14.33
C ASP A 77 4.50 5.29 -13.84
N ALA A 78 5.30 5.32 -12.78
CA ALA A 78 5.92 6.54 -12.26
C ALA A 78 6.87 7.17 -13.28
N GLU A 79 7.75 6.38 -13.90
CA GLU A 79 8.64 6.81 -14.98
C GLU A 79 7.85 7.37 -16.17
N THR A 80 6.79 6.68 -16.58
CA THR A 80 5.94 7.14 -17.70
C THR A 80 5.31 8.50 -17.38
N LYS A 81 4.73 8.66 -16.17
CA LYS A 81 4.13 9.92 -15.72
C LYS A 81 5.18 11.03 -15.60
N ARG A 82 6.36 10.71 -15.05
CA ARG A 82 7.49 11.65 -14.92
C ARG A 82 7.95 12.16 -16.29
N ASN A 83 8.11 11.27 -17.27
CA ASN A 83 8.49 11.64 -18.63
C ASN A 83 7.44 12.53 -19.31
N ALA A 84 6.15 12.23 -19.14
CA ALA A 84 5.07 13.07 -19.65
C ALA A 84 5.11 14.48 -19.04
N ILE A 85 5.31 14.58 -17.72
CA ILE A 85 5.44 15.87 -17.02
C ILE A 85 6.66 16.65 -17.54
N ASN A 86 7.82 15.99 -17.68
CA ASN A 86 9.04 16.64 -18.19
C ASN A 86 8.85 17.18 -19.61
N ALA A 87 8.15 16.43 -20.47
CA ALA A 87 7.80 16.88 -21.81
C ALA A 87 6.89 18.12 -21.80
N VAL A 88 5.91 18.18 -20.89
CA VAL A 88 5.03 19.35 -20.70
C VAL A 88 5.81 20.55 -20.17
N LEU A 89 6.72 20.34 -19.22
CA LEU A 89 7.53 21.40 -18.63
C LEU A 89 8.67 21.90 -19.54
N GLY A 90 8.80 21.37 -20.76
CA GLY A 90 9.82 21.77 -21.73
C GLY A 90 11.24 21.27 -21.42
N SER A 91 11.39 20.35 -20.46
CA SER A 91 12.66 19.68 -20.20
C SER A 91 12.86 18.58 -21.25
N LYS A 92 13.74 18.83 -22.23
CA LYS A 92 14.06 17.81 -23.25
C LYS A 92 14.53 16.52 -22.55
N PRO A 93 13.93 15.35 -22.86
CA PRO A 93 14.41 14.10 -22.31
C PRO A 93 15.88 13.93 -22.68
N THR A 94 16.74 13.71 -21.68
CA THR A 94 18.13 13.29 -21.87
C THR A 94 18.11 11.91 -22.49
N ARG A 95 17.96 11.88 -23.81
CA ARG A 95 18.17 10.71 -24.64
C ARG A 95 19.63 10.34 -24.46
N THR A 96 19.92 9.32 -23.64
CA THR A 96 21.24 8.69 -23.59
C THR A 96 21.52 8.15 -24.99
N ALA A 97 22.33 8.91 -25.72
CA ALA A 97 22.75 8.59 -27.07
C ALA A 97 23.63 7.33 -27.04
N LYS A 98 23.02 6.17 -27.26
CA LYS A 98 23.73 4.96 -27.66
C LYS A 98 22.99 4.28 -28.80
N GLN A 99 23.03 4.92 -29.97
CA GLN A 99 23.18 4.27 -31.28
C GLN A 99 22.98 5.31 -32.38
N ALA A 100 24.09 5.87 -32.85
CA ALA A 100 24.25 6.30 -34.23
C ALA A 100 25.75 6.40 -34.48
N SER A 101 26.32 5.36 -35.08
CA SER A 101 27.48 5.56 -35.95
C SER A 101 27.03 5.21 -37.37
N PRO A 102 27.22 6.11 -38.34
CA PRO A 102 26.57 6.05 -39.65
C PRO A 102 27.30 5.08 -40.58
N ARG A 103 26.54 4.49 -41.51
CA ARG A 103 27.06 4.05 -42.80
C ARG A 103 27.66 5.26 -43.53
N ASP A 104 28.91 5.16 -43.98
CA ASP A 104 29.38 5.51 -45.34
C ASP A 104 30.91 5.66 -45.38
N ALA A 105 31.56 4.79 -46.17
CA ALA A 105 32.76 5.04 -46.97
C ALA A 105 32.92 3.89 -47.98
#